data_AF-A0A3P7IWR8-F1
#
_entry.id   AF-A0A3P7IWR8-F1
#
_cell.length_a   1.000
_cell.length_b   1.000
_cell.length_c   1.000
_cell.angle_alpha   90.00
_cell.angle_beta   90.00
_cell.angle_gamma   90.00
#
_symmetry.space_group_name_H-M   'P 1'
#
loop_
_entity.id
_entity.type
_entity.pdbx_description
1 polymer ?
#
loop_
_entity_poly.entity_id
_entity_poly.type
_entity_poly.pdbx_seq_one_letter_code
_entity_poly.pdbx_strand_id
1 'polypeptide(L)'
;AAPNAPGSLHDAATECVVSALIRAEDYQTHQALAMNLQTAVYQLHGAFNHAVAMEDMDKIFVELAESFIEKLVNDGSDDPNSLGSIHTLELLLLLAGHHDYSLIEMTFNIWYRLSEGLFSFEDDQHIEKFKPYVQRYLAALYRHCRYDTEEEGIPDRDGDFADFRLKVVETVRDVVFVVGTESCVTSMYNMLKTCSQSGTWDEAEAALFIISTVISNIIPEENNVIPELVQAIVTLPMTSHPALLLTSVGLVGFVEYVYKVTSLNIRKSSGVVAATCCSSGVCCACC
;
A
#
# COMPACT_ATOMS: atom_id res chain seq x y z
N ALA A 1 15.61 22.07 -14.79
CA ALA A 1 16.35 22.87 -13.79
C ALA A 1 17.72 23.19 -14.35
N ALA A 2 18.21 24.43 -14.16
CA ALA A 2 19.60 24.76 -14.52
C ALA A 2 20.53 24.08 -13.49
N PRO A 3 21.51 23.27 -13.91
CA PRO A 3 22.32 22.44 -13.00
C PRO A 3 23.26 23.21 -12.05
N ASN A 4 23.14 24.54 -11.97
CA ASN A 4 24.02 25.44 -11.22
C ASN A 4 23.24 26.42 -10.30
N ALA A 5 21.95 26.18 -10.01
CA ALA A 5 21.23 27.01 -9.06
C ALA A 5 21.76 26.76 -7.63
N PRO A 6 22.00 27.80 -6.81
CA PRO A 6 22.37 27.62 -5.40
C PRO A 6 21.25 26.89 -4.65
N GLY A 7 21.58 25.97 -3.73
CA GLY A 7 20.60 25.23 -2.91
C GLY A 7 19.58 26.15 -2.23
N SER A 8 20.05 27.26 -1.63
CA SER A 8 19.16 28.24 -0.99
C SER A 8 18.11 28.87 -1.91
N LEU A 9 18.39 28.95 -3.23
CA LEU A 9 17.40 29.43 -4.20
C LEU A 9 16.38 28.33 -4.53
N HIS A 10 16.83 27.08 -4.56
CA HIS A 10 15.96 25.92 -4.73
C HIS A 10 15.00 25.81 -3.56
N ASP A 11 15.50 25.85 -2.31
CA ASP A 11 14.68 25.82 -1.09
C ASP A 11 13.62 26.93 -1.10
N ALA A 12 14.04 28.18 -1.36
CA ALA A 12 13.13 29.32 -1.39
C ALA A 12 12.07 29.19 -2.50
N ALA A 13 12.42 28.61 -3.64
CA ALA A 13 11.48 28.34 -4.72
C ALA A 13 10.49 27.22 -4.33
N THR A 14 10.98 26.13 -3.74
CA THR A 14 10.16 25.03 -3.23
C THR A 14 9.15 25.54 -2.22
N GLU A 15 9.59 26.27 -1.19
CA GLU A 15 8.72 26.83 -0.16
C GLU A 15 7.66 27.80 -0.73
N CYS A 16 8.04 28.60 -1.74
CA CYS A 16 7.10 29.47 -2.44
C CYS A 16 6.05 28.69 -3.23
N VAL A 17 6.44 27.61 -3.91
CA VAL A 17 5.51 26.75 -4.66
C VAL A 17 4.58 26.00 -3.73
N VAL A 18 5.10 25.41 -2.65
CA VAL A 18 4.31 24.74 -1.60
C VAL A 18 3.29 25.71 -1.01
N SER A 19 3.71 26.92 -0.62
CA SER A 19 2.79 27.95 -0.11
C SER A 19 1.70 28.35 -1.12
N ALA A 20 2.04 28.36 -2.42
CA ALA A 20 1.08 28.65 -3.47
C ALA A 20 0.07 27.51 -3.69
N LEU A 21 0.50 26.25 -3.54
CA LEU A 21 -0.35 25.06 -3.61
C LEU A 21 -1.35 25.03 -2.45
N ILE A 22 -0.87 25.22 -1.21
CA ILE A 22 -1.73 25.35 -0.02
C ILE A 22 -2.80 26.43 -0.25
N ARG A 23 -2.40 27.57 -0.82
CA ARG A 23 -3.36 28.65 -1.11
C ARG A 23 -4.37 28.27 -2.21
N ALA A 24 -3.96 27.41 -3.13
CA ALA A 24 -4.77 26.94 -4.26
C ALA A 24 -5.68 25.75 -3.90
N GLU A 25 -5.56 25.13 -2.71
CA GLU A 25 -6.46 24.08 -2.20
C GLU A 25 -7.94 24.48 -2.32
N ASP A 26 -8.28 25.76 -2.06
CA ASP A 26 -9.57 26.35 -2.45
C ASP A 26 -9.61 26.61 -3.97
N TYR A 27 -9.61 25.51 -4.73
CA TYR A 27 -9.58 25.55 -6.18
C TYR A 27 -10.85 26.12 -6.79
N GLN A 28 -11.96 26.19 -6.04
CA GLN A 28 -13.20 26.82 -6.49
C GLN A 28 -13.02 28.33 -6.62
N THR A 29 -12.31 28.95 -5.66
CA THR A 29 -11.96 30.38 -5.70
C THR A 29 -10.73 30.65 -6.57
N HIS A 30 -9.77 29.71 -6.62
CA HIS A 30 -8.45 29.91 -7.24
C HIS A 30 -8.15 28.99 -8.43
N GLN A 31 -9.17 28.65 -9.23
CA GLN A 31 -9.06 27.67 -10.32
C GLN A 31 -7.87 27.92 -11.27
N ALA A 32 -7.68 29.17 -11.71
CA ALA A 32 -6.58 29.51 -12.63
C ALA A 32 -5.20 29.31 -11.99
N LEU A 33 -5.06 29.60 -10.69
CA LEU A 33 -3.82 29.36 -9.96
C LEU A 33 -3.58 27.85 -9.82
N ALA A 34 -4.60 27.10 -9.39
CA ALA A 34 -4.54 25.65 -9.21
C ALA A 34 -4.12 24.92 -10.50
N MET A 35 -4.77 25.23 -11.63
CA MET A 35 -4.43 24.61 -12.92
C MET A 35 -3.02 24.95 -13.40
N ASN A 36 -2.59 26.21 -13.23
CA ASN A 36 -1.24 26.63 -13.61
C ASN A 36 -0.17 25.95 -12.74
N LEU A 37 -0.40 25.85 -11.42
CA LEU A 37 0.50 25.16 -10.50
C LEU A 37 0.59 23.67 -10.85
N GLN A 38 -0.53 22.97 -11.02
CA GLN A 38 -0.53 21.56 -11.42
C GLN A 38 0.25 21.35 -12.72
N THR A 39 -0.03 22.15 -13.76
CA THR A 39 0.65 22.06 -15.05
C THR A 39 2.15 22.28 -14.91
N ALA A 40 2.56 23.27 -14.11
CA ALA A 40 3.98 23.55 -13.87
C ALA A 40 4.66 22.41 -13.11
N VAL A 41 4.02 21.85 -12.09
CA VAL A 41 4.55 20.73 -11.30
C VAL A 41 4.69 19.47 -12.16
N TYR A 42 3.74 19.17 -13.05
CA TYR A 42 3.85 18.03 -13.96
C TYR A 42 5.06 18.12 -14.89
N GLN A 43 5.46 19.33 -15.30
CA GLN A 43 6.67 19.54 -16.11
C GLN A 43 7.97 19.26 -15.35
N LEU A 44 7.93 19.20 -14.01
CA LEU A 44 9.08 18.89 -13.18
C LEU A 44 9.45 17.39 -13.19
N HIS A 45 8.57 16.52 -13.69
CA HIS A 45 8.82 15.08 -13.80
C HIS A 45 10.16 14.76 -14.50
N GLY A 46 10.45 15.44 -15.62
CA GLY A 46 11.72 15.26 -16.34
C GLY A 46 12.94 15.80 -15.58
N ALA A 47 12.76 16.88 -14.81
CA ALA A 47 13.82 17.47 -14.01
C ALA A 47 14.18 16.59 -12.80
N PHE A 48 13.18 15.92 -12.20
CA PHE A 48 13.38 14.99 -11.09
C PHE A 48 14.38 13.88 -11.44
N ASN A 49 14.23 13.24 -12.61
CA ASN A 49 15.13 12.16 -13.05
C ASN A 49 16.59 12.59 -13.32
N HIS A 50 16.84 13.89 -13.50
CA HIS A 50 18.17 14.42 -13.80
C HIS A 50 18.79 15.18 -12.61
N ALA A 51 18.00 15.51 -11.60
CA ALA A 51 18.46 16.15 -10.38
C ALA A 51 19.08 15.07 -9.49
N VAL A 52 20.37 14.81 -9.70
CA VAL A 52 21.20 13.82 -8.98
C VAL A 52 21.25 14.06 -7.45
N ALA A 53 20.73 15.18 -6.96
CA ALA A 53 20.58 15.50 -5.54
C ALA A 53 19.10 15.85 -5.26
N MET A 54 18.36 14.86 -4.78
CA MET A 54 16.89 14.84 -4.70
C MET A 54 16.33 15.45 -3.41
N GLU A 55 16.87 16.55 -2.91
CA GLU A 55 16.56 16.98 -1.53
C GLU A 55 15.34 17.91 -1.39
N ASP A 56 14.76 18.51 -2.46
CA ASP A 56 13.60 19.42 -2.27
C ASP A 56 12.47 19.40 -3.34
N MET A 57 12.42 18.41 -4.22
CA MET A 57 11.34 18.29 -5.22
C MET A 57 10.17 17.41 -4.77
N ASP A 58 10.45 16.55 -3.81
CA ASP A 58 9.52 15.68 -3.08
C ASP A 58 8.39 16.48 -2.41
N LYS A 59 8.73 17.56 -1.69
CA LYS A 59 7.75 18.42 -1.01
C LYS A 59 6.70 18.99 -1.96
N ILE A 60 7.11 19.37 -3.17
CA ILE A 60 6.20 19.93 -4.18
C ILE A 60 5.19 18.88 -4.66
N PHE A 61 5.63 17.64 -4.84
CA PHE A 61 4.77 16.55 -5.31
C PHE A 61 3.80 16.10 -4.22
N VAL A 62 4.28 15.98 -2.98
CA VAL A 62 3.45 15.68 -1.80
C VAL A 62 2.40 16.76 -1.63
N GLU A 63 2.79 18.03 -1.60
CA GLU A 63 1.85 19.14 -1.41
C GLU A 63 0.83 19.26 -2.55
N LEU A 64 1.23 19.05 -3.81
CA LEU A 64 0.29 19.06 -4.93
C LEU A 64 -0.80 18.00 -4.74
N ALA A 65 -0.40 16.79 -4.35
CA ALA A 65 -1.31 15.70 -4.11
C ALA A 65 -2.22 15.97 -2.91
N GLU A 66 -1.69 16.50 -1.81
CA GLU A 66 -2.47 16.85 -0.62
C GLU A 66 -3.48 17.96 -0.89
N SER A 67 -3.07 19.03 -1.59
CA SER A 67 -3.91 20.17 -1.94
C SER A 67 -5.09 19.80 -2.85
N PHE A 68 -4.94 18.78 -3.71
CA PHE A 68 -5.96 18.41 -4.69
C PHE A 68 -6.53 17.00 -4.51
N ILE A 69 -6.29 16.35 -3.37
CA ILE A 69 -6.71 14.95 -3.14
C ILE A 69 -8.23 14.77 -3.25
N GLU A 70 -9.03 15.70 -2.74
CA GLU A 70 -10.48 15.63 -2.83
C GLU A 70 -10.94 15.66 -4.30
N LYS A 71 -10.38 16.57 -5.09
CA LYS A 71 -10.69 16.69 -6.51
C LYS A 71 -10.25 15.44 -7.28
N LEU A 72 -9.08 14.90 -6.93
CA LEU A 72 -8.51 13.69 -7.52
C LEU A 72 -9.38 12.46 -7.27
N VAL A 73 -9.77 12.24 -6.03
CA VAL A 73 -10.68 11.15 -5.65
C VAL A 73 -12.02 11.32 -6.34
N ASN A 74 -12.60 12.52 -6.34
CA ASN A 74 -13.96 12.74 -6.83
C ASN A 74 -14.09 12.61 -8.35
N ASP A 75 -13.17 13.19 -9.11
CA ASP A 75 -13.27 13.20 -10.56
C ASP A 75 -12.65 11.94 -11.19
N GLY A 76 -11.55 11.43 -10.62
CA GLY A 76 -10.83 10.29 -11.18
C GLY A 76 -10.52 10.45 -12.67
N SER A 77 -10.07 11.64 -13.08
CA SER A 77 -9.87 12.01 -14.48
C SER A 77 -8.49 11.60 -14.98
N ASP A 78 -8.45 10.85 -16.08
CA ASP A 78 -7.20 10.45 -16.76
C ASP A 78 -6.59 11.56 -17.63
N ASP A 79 -7.31 12.67 -17.86
CA ASP A 79 -6.77 13.81 -18.60
C ASP A 79 -5.80 14.62 -17.73
N PRO A 80 -4.50 14.71 -18.06
CA PRO A 80 -3.53 15.46 -17.26
C PRO A 80 -3.83 16.97 -17.16
N ASN A 81 -4.63 17.51 -18.08
CA ASN A 81 -5.05 18.91 -18.06
C ASN A 81 -6.24 19.16 -17.11
N SER A 82 -6.92 18.10 -16.67
CA SER A 82 -7.96 18.19 -15.67
C SER A 82 -7.34 18.46 -14.31
N LEU A 83 -7.87 19.44 -13.59
CA LEU A 83 -7.46 19.69 -12.20
C LEU A 83 -7.75 18.44 -11.35
N GLY A 84 -6.80 18.03 -10.51
CA GLY A 84 -6.90 16.80 -9.73
C GLY A 84 -6.82 15.56 -10.62
N SER A 85 -6.07 15.59 -11.71
CA SER A 85 -5.93 14.39 -12.55
C SER A 85 -5.26 13.26 -11.77
N ILE A 86 -5.68 12.02 -12.06
CA ILE A 86 -5.07 10.77 -11.58
C ILE A 86 -3.57 10.74 -11.90
N HIS A 87 -3.10 11.47 -12.93
CA HIS A 87 -1.68 11.61 -13.25
C HIS A 87 -0.82 12.10 -12.05
N THR A 88 -1.42 12.80 -11.08
CA THR A 88 -0.72 13.17 -9.82
C THR A 88 -0.14 11.94 -9.11
N LEU A 89 -0.80 10.78 -9.19
CA LEU A 89 -0.31 9.55 -8.59
C LEU A 89 0.98 9.04 -9.24
N GLU A 90 1.26 9.38 -10.51
CA GLU A 90 2.56 9.06 -11.12
C GLU A 90 3.72 9.78 -10.43
N LEU A 91 3.49 11.01 -9.95
CA LEU A 91 4.50 11.75 -9.19
C LEU A 91 4.76 11.08 -7.83
N LEU A 92 3.72 10.61 -7.15
CA LEU A 92 3.88 9.88 -5.89
C LEU A 92 4.58 8.53 -6.10
N LEU A 93 4.26 7.83 -7.19
CA LEU A 93 4.92 6.58 -7.55
C LEU A 93 6.39 6.77 -7.94
N LEU A 94 6.75 7.96 -8.43
CA LEU A 94 8.13 8.34 -8.67
C LEU A 94 8.91 8.45 -7.35
N LEU A 95 8.33 9.08 -6.33
CA LEU A 95 8.89 9.09 -4.96
C LEU A 95 8.99 7.67 -4.39
N ALA A 96 7.93 6.87 -4.54
CA ALA A 96 7.90 5.49 -4.08
C ALA A 96 8.94 4.59 -4.77
N GLY A 97 9.37 4.94 -5.98
CA GLY A 97 10.38 4.23 -6.75
C GLY A 97 11.82 4.53 -6.31
N HIS A 98 12.04 5.55 -5.49
CA HIS A 98 13.36 5.88 -4.95
C HIS A 98 13.83 4.82 -3.93
N HIS A 99 15.13 4.76 -3.67
CA HIS A 99 15.73 3.79 -2.75
C HIS A 99 15.61 4.19 -1.28
N ASP A 100 15.53 5.50 -1.01
CA ASP A 100 15.28 6.02 0.33
C ASP A 100 13.80 5.87 0.70
N TYR A 101 13.54 5.07 1.75
CA TYR A 101 12.19 4.82 2.25
C TYR A 101 11.56 6.04 2.92
N SER A 102 12.35 7.06 3.31
CA SER A 102 11.80 8.31 3.84
C SER A 102 10.89 9.00 2.81
N LEU A 103 11.20 8.88 1.52
CA LEU A 103 10.43 9.50 0.46
C LEU A 103 9.05 8.87 0.27
N ILE A 104 8.96 7.54 0.31
CA ILE A 104 7.67 6.85 0.23
C ILE A 104 6.86 7.09 1.52
N GLU A 105 7.53 7.14 2.68
CA GLU A 105 6.90 7.38 3.98
C GLU A 105 6.15 8.72 4.03
N MET A 106 6.71 9.79 3.45
CA MET A 106 6.03 11.09 3.36
C MET A 106 4.70 11.03 2.60
N THR A 107 4.49 10.01 1.77
CA THR A 107 3.25 9.87 0.99
C THR A 107 2.14 9.12 1.73
N PHE A 108 2.41 8.50 2.88
CA PHE A 108 1.46 7.60 3.56
C PHE A 108 0.12 8.28 3.90
N ASN A 109 0.15 9.52 4.37
CA ASN A 109 -1.06 10.29 4.66
C ASN A 109 -1.92 10.53 3.40
N ILE A 110 -1.30 10.75 2.25
CA ILE A 110 -2.01 10.91 0.98
C ILE A 110 -2.71 9.62 0.59
N TRP A 111 -2.01 8.48 0.69
CA TRP A 111 -2.60 7.17 0.39
C TRP A 111 -3.74 6.81 1.34
N TYR A 112 -3.60 7.16 2.62
CA TYR A 112 -4.69 7.05 3.60
C TYR A 112 -5.91 7.89 3.19
N ARG A 113 -5.74 9.19 2.91
CA ARG A 113 -6.84 10.07 2.47
C ARG A 113 -7.48 9.62 1.15
N LEU A 114 -6.65 9.14 0.21
CA LEU A 114 -7.12 8.52 -1.03
C LEU A 114 -8.02 7.32 -0.71
N SER A 115 -7.58 6.45 0.18
CA SER A 115 -8.30 5.24 0.58
C SER A 115 -9.64 5.56 1.25
N GLU A 116 -9.69 6.51 2.19
CA GLU A 116 -10.93 6.95 2.84
C GLU A 116 -11.91 7.56 1.83
N GLY A 117 -11.38 8.40 0.94
CA GLY A 117 -12.14 9.01 -0.13
C GLY A 117 -12.77 7.96 -1.02
N LEU A 118 -11.99 6.99 -1.52
CA LEU A 118 -12.47 5.90 -2.38
C LEU A 118 -13.41 4.94 -1.67
N PHE A 119 -13.20 4.68 -0.38
CA PHE A 119 -14.08 3.81 0.41
C PHE A 119 -15.52 4.36 0.50
N SER A 120 -15.68 5.68 0.34
CA SER A 120 -16.98 6.34 0.33
C SER A 120 -17.73 6.22 -1.02
N PHE A 121 -17.10 5.68 -2.07
CA PHE A 121 -17.73 5.48 -3.38
C PHE A 121 -18.43 4.13 -3.46
N GLU A 122 -19.66 4.12 -3.98
CA GLU A 122 -20.40 2.89 -4.32
C GLU A 122 -20.10 2.38 -5.74
N ASP A 123 -19.41 3.17 -6.57
CA ASP A 123 -19.12 2.84 -7.96
C ASP A 123 -17.78 2.12 -8.12
N ASP A 124 -17.83 0.79 -8.25
CA ASP A 124 -16.67 -0.06 -8.49
C ASP A 124 -15.88 0.35 -9.74
N GLN A 125 -16.53 0.88 -10.79
CA GLN A 125 -15.82 1.30 -12.01
C GLN A 125 -14.96 2.52 -11.76
N HIS A 126 -15.38 3.38 -10.84
CA HIS A 126 -14.60 4.54 -10.43
C HIS A 126 -13.38 4.12 -9.62
N ILE A 127 -13.54 3.20 -8.67
CA ILE A 127 -12.43 2.64 -7.87
C ILE A 127 -11.41 1.91 -8.77
N GLU A 128 -11.88 1.18 -9.78
CA GLU A 128 -11.02 0.41 -10.69
C GLU A 128 -10.00 1.28 -11.45
N LYS A 129 -10.29 2.58 -11.66
CA LYS A 129 -9.32 3.53 -12.26
C LYS A 129 -8.04 3.69 -11.44
N PHE A 130 -8.14 3.56 -10.12
CA PHE A 130 -7.03 3.75 -9.17
C PHE A 130 -6.18 2.50 -8.97
N LYS A 131 -6.75 1.33 -9.29
CA LYS A 131 -6.14 0.02 -9.04
C LYS A 131 -4.73 -0.16 -9.64
N PRO A 132 -4.41 0.27 -10.87
CA PRO A 132 -3.05 0.15 -11.40
C PRO A 132 -2.01 0.93 -10.58
N TYR A 133 -2.41 2.07 -10.02
CA TYR A 133 -1.54 2.91 -9.21
C TYR A 133 -1.33 2.30 -7.82
N VAL A 134 -2.40 1.82 -7.18
CA VAL A 134 -2.30 1.13 -5.88
C VAL A 134 -1.50 -0.17 -6.01
N GLN A 135 -1.64 -0.92 -7.10
CA GLN A 135 -0.81 -2.11 -7.37
C GLN A 135 0.68 -1.77 -7.42
N ARG A 136 1.05 -0.69 -8.13
CA ARG A 136 2.45 -0.22 -8.20
C ARG A 136 2.95 0.30 -6.87
N TYR A 137 2.09 0.95 -6.09
CA TYR A 137 2.41 1.40 -4.74
C TYR A 137 2.67 0.23 -3.78
N LEU A 138 1.80 -0.79 -3.76
CA LEU A 138 2.01 -2.03 -3.00
C LEU A 138 3.31 -2.74 -3.41
N ALA A 139 3.63 -2.76 -4.71
CA ALA A 139 4.91 -3.31 -5.18
C ALA A 139 6.13 -2.46 -4.75
N ALA A 140 5.97 -1.15 -4.57
CA ALA A 140 7.01 -0.29 -4.00
C ALA A 140 7.18 -0.56 -2.50
N LEU A 141 6.09 -0.64 -1.73
CA LEU A 141 6.12 -0.97 -0.30
C LEU A 141 6.77 -2.34 -0.04
N TYR A 142 6.44 -3.34 -0.86
CA TYR A 142 7.12 -4.64 -0.84
C TYR A 142 8.64 -4.50 -0.98
N ARG A 143 9.12 -3.70 -1.94
CA ARG A 143 10.56 -3.50 -2.17
C ARG A 143 11.23 -2.79 -1.00
N HIS A 144 10.57 -1.76 -0.44
CA HIS A 144 11.06 -1.02 0.73
C HIS A 144 11.06 -1.84 2.02
N CYS A 145 10.25 -2.89 2.10
CA CYS A 145 10.21 -3.80 3.25
C CYS A 145 11.28 -4.91 3.24
N ARG A 146 12.14 -4.94 2.22
CA ARG A 146 13.26 -5.89 2.14
C ARG A 146 14.37 -5.48 3.09
N TYR A 147 14.87 -6.44 3.86
CA TYR A 147 16.10 -6.27 4.61
C TYR A 147 17.31 -6.19 3.68
N ASP A 148 18.41 -5.64 4.20
CA ASP A 148 19.70 -5.79 3.55
C ASP A 148 20.05 -7.29 3.46
N THR A 149 20.50 -7.74 2.29
CA THR A 149 20.94 -9.11 2.06
C THR A 149 22.13 -9.51 2.95
N GLU A 150 22.91 -8.55 3.42
CA GLU A 150 24.06 -8.73 4.32
C GLU A 150 23.64 -8.81 5.81
N GLU A 151 22.38 -8.54 6.14
CA GLU A 151 21.88 -8.63 7.51
C GLU A 151 22.02 -10.07 8.02
N GLU A 152 22.73 -10.25 9.14
CA GLU A 152 22.92 -11.56 9.77
C GLU A 152 22.00 -11.70 10.98
N GLY A 153 21.07 -12.65 10.93
CA GLY A 153 20.31 -13.10 12.10
C GLY A 153 18.90 -12.55 12.21
N ILE A 154 18.47 -12.23 13.44
CA ILE A 154 17.13 -11.73 13.72
C ILE A 154 17.19 -10.21 13.70
N PRO A 155 16.37 -9.54 12.87
CA PRO A 155 16.36 -8.09 12.77
C PRO A 155 16.00 -7.40 14.08
N ASP A 156 16.56 -6.22 14.29
CA ASP A 156 16.18 -5.36 15.41
C ASP A 156 14.69 -4.98 15.32
N ARG A 157 14.01 -5.06 16.46
CA ARG A 157 12.57 -4.80 16.58
C ARG A 157 12.26 -3.38 17.01
N ASP A 158 13.26 -2.67 17.53
CA ASP A 158 13.12 -1.32 18.10
C ASP A 158 13.85 -0.24 17.28
N GLY A 159 14.34 -0.59 16.07
CA GLY A 159 15.04 0.33 15.17
C GLY A 159 14.13 1.06 14.19
N ASP A 160 14.64 2.15 13.59
CA ASP A 160 13.89 3.01 12.64
C ASP A 160 13.25 2.23 11.48
N PHE A 161 13.93 1.20 10.98
CA PHE A 161 13.40 0.36 9.91
C PHE A 161 12.22 -0.51 10.39
N ALA A 162 12.24 -0.97 11.65
CA ALA A 162 11.10 -1.70 12.23
C ALA A 162 9.88 -0.78 12.36
N ASP A 163 10.07 0.47 12.79
CA ASP A 163 9.02 1.49 12.83
C ASP A 163 8.48 1.81 11.43
N PHE A 164 9.36 1.94 10.44
CA PHE A 164 8.95 2.08 9.04
C PHE A 164 8.09 0.90 8.59
N ARG A 165 8.53 -0.34 8.84
CA ARG A 165 7.75 -1.55 8.49
C ARG A 165 6.38 -1.56 9.18
N LEU A 166 6.27 -1.12 10.43
CA LEU A 166 4.98 -1.00 11.13
C LEU A 166 4.04 0.00 10.44
N LYS A 167 4.56 1.17 10.03
CA LYS A 167 3.78 2.13 9.21
C LYS A 167 3.38 1.53 7.86
N VAL A 168 4.22 0.68 7.26
CA VAL A 168 3.87 -0.06 6.04
C VAL A 168 2.68 -1.01 6.30
N VAL A 169 2.60 -1.66 7.47
CA VAL A 169 1.44 -2.51 7.82
C VAL A 169 0.14 -1.71 7.77
N GLU A 170 0.14 -0.49 8.31
CA GLU A 170 -1.03 0.39 8.33
C GLU A 170 -1.42 0.80 6.90
N THR A 171 -0.48 1.38 6.14
CA THR A 171 -0.80 1.87 4.79
C THR A 171 -1.21 0.75 3.82
N VAL A 172 -0.64 -0.47 3.95
CA VAL A 172 -1.09 -1.62 3.14
C VAL A 172 -2.54 -1.98 3.46
N ARG A 173 -2.91 -1.99 4.74
CA ARG A 173 -4.29 -2.30 5.17
C ARG A 173 -5.29 -1.27 4.69
N ASP A 174 -4.89 0.00 4.64
CA ASP A 174 -5.73 1.09 4.17
C ASP A 174 -6.04 0.94 2.67
N VAL A 175 -5.05 0.60 1.85
CA VAL A 175 -5.20 0.62 0.38
C VAL A 175 -5.54 -0.72 -0.26
N VAL A 176 -5.36 -1.86 0.44
CA VAL A 176 -5.49 -3.20 -0.17
C VAL A 176 -6.88 -3.46 -0.79
N PHE A 177 -7.94 -2.85 -0.24
CA PHE A 177 -9.30 -3.07 -0.76
C PHE A 177 -9.46 -2.60 -2.21
N VAL A 178 -8.71 -1.58 -2.65
CA VAL A 178 -8.75 -1.05 -4.02
C VAL A 178 -8.31 -2.11 -5.05
N VAL A 179 -7.38 -2.99 -4.67
CA VAL A 179 -6.88 -4.08 -5.53
C VAL A 179 -7.59 -5.41 -5.25
N GLY A 180 -8.10 -5.56 -4.03
CA GLY A 180 -8.62 -6.80 -3.48
C GLY A 180 -7.53 -7.59 -2.74
N THR A 181 -7.87 -8.01 -1.52
CA THR A 181 -6.99 -8.79 -0.64
C THR A 181 -6.48 -10.07 -1.31
N GLU A 182 -7.34 -10.82 -1.97
CA GLU A 182 -6.96 -12.07 -2.64
C GLU A 182 -5.96 -11.84 -3.78
N SER A 183 -6.16 -10.79 -4.58
CA SER A 183 -5.23 -10.37 -5.64
C SER A 183 -3.85 -10.02 -5.07
N CYS A 184 -3.83 -9.28 -3.95
CA CYS A 184 -2.60 -8.92 -3.24
C CYS A 184 -1.85 -10.16 -2.74
N VAL A 185 -2.53 -11.06 -2.02
CA VAL A 185 -1.93 -12.29 -1.49
C VAL A 185 -1.45 -13.21 -2.60
N THR A 186 -2.23 -13.37 -3.68
CA THR A 186 -1.84 -14.17 -4.85
C THR A 186 -0.57 -13.61 -5.50
N SER A 187 -0.50 -12.28 -5.66
CA SER A 187 0.67 -11.60 -6.24
C SER A 187 1.93 -11.84 -5.39
N MET A 188 1.85 -11.61 -4.07
CA MET A 188 2.98 -11.83 -3.16
C MET A 188 3.37 -13.31 -3.08
N TYR A 189 2.41 -14.23 -3.13
CA TYR A 189 2.70 -15.66 -3.16
C TYR A 189 3.39 -16.11 -4.46
N ASN A 190 3.05 -15.49 -5.60
CA ASN A 190 3.79 -15.72 -6.84
C ASN A 190 5.23 -15.19 -6.77
N MET A 191 5.46 -14.08 -6.05
CA MET A 191 6.83 -13.63 -5.74
C MET A 191 7.58 -14.66 -4.91
N LEU A 192 6.97 -15.21 -3.85
CA LEU A 192 7.55 -16.28 -3.04
C LEU A 192 7.92 -17.51 -3.89
N LYS A 193 7.02 -17.97 -4.77
CA LYS A 193 7.29 -19.07 -5.72
C LYS A 193 8.50 -18.76 -6.60
N THR A 194 8.60 -17.55 -7.13
CA THR A 194 9.74 -17.12 -7.95
C THR A 194 11.03 -17.12 -7.14
N CYS A 195 10.98 -16.65 -5.88
CA CYS A 195 12.13 -16.60 -5.00
C CYS A 195 12.68 -18.00 -4.67
N SER A 196 11.81 -19.00 -4.53
CA SER A 196 12.23 -20.39 -4.28
C SER A 196 13.12 -20.99 -5.39
N GLN A 197 13.13 -20.40 -6.59
CA GLN A 197 13.91 -20.89 -7.73
C GLN A 197 15.21 -20.11 -7.91
N SER A 198 15.20 -18.79 -7.71
CA SER A 198 16.34 -17.93 -8.04
C SER A 198 16.42 -16.63 -7.22
N GLY A 199 15.58 -16.45 -6.21
CA GLY A 199 15.53 -15.22 -5.42
C GLY A 199 16.39 -15.27 -4.17
N THR A 200 16.32 -14.17 -3.44
CA THR A 200 17.05 -13.94 -2.19
C THR A 200 16.12 -14.11 -0.98
N TRP A 201 16.69 -14.32 0.21
CA TRP A 201 15.90 -14.60 1.40
C TRP A 201 15.07 -13.39 1.85
N ASP A 202 15.57 -12.17 1.63
CA ASP A 202 14.92 -10.90 1.93
C ASP A 202 13.72 -10.65 1.02
N GLU A 203 13.78 -11.08 -0.25
CA GLU A 203 12.62 -11.04 -1.16
C GLU A 203 11.51 -11.98 -0.68
N ALA A 204 11.87 -13.21 -0.32
CA ALA A 204 10.93 -14.17 0.23
C ALA A 204 10.33 -13.66 1.56
N GLU A 205 11.16 -13.09 2.43
CA GLU A 205 10.72 -12.57 3.72
C GLU A 205 9.78 -11.38 3.55
N ALA A 206 10.12 -10.41 2.69
CA ALA A 206 9.29 -9.24 2.45
C ALA A 206 7.92 -9.62 1.85
N ALA A 207 7.88 -10.65 0.98
CA ALA A 207 6.62 -11.16 0.44
C ALA A 207 5.74 -11.75 1.54
N LEU A 208 6.31 -12.57 2.43
CA LEU A 208 5.59 -13.13 3.59
C LEU A 208 5.15 -12.03 4.57
N PHE A 209 6.00 -11.01 4.77
CA PHE A 209 5.67 -9.86 5.60
C PHE A 209 4.44 -9.14 5.06
N ILE A 210 4.42 -8.76 3.78
CA ILE A 210 3.25 -8.10 3.17
C ILE A 210 2.00 -8.98 3.27
N ILE A 211 2.10 -10.29 2.98
CA ILE A 211 0.98 -11.22 3.15
C ILE A 211 0.44 -11.19 4.59
N SER A 212 1.33 -11.20 5.60
CA SER A 212 0.92 -11.19 7.00
C SER A 212 0.10 -9.97 7.41
N THR A 213 0.28 -8.84 6.71
CA THR A 213 -0.45 -7.60 7.01
C THR A 213 -1.93 -7.69 6.66
N VAL A 214 -2.30 -8.48 5.65
CA VAL A 214 -3.65 -8.55 5.06
C VAL A 214 -4.32 -9.90 5.22
N ILE A 215 -3.60 -10.91 5.73
CA ILE A 215 -4.09 -12.29 5.87
C ILE A 215 -5.37 -12.41 6.70
N SER A 216 -5.57 -11.50 7.66
CA SER A 216 -6.76 -11.44 8.51
C SER A 216 -8.04 -11.11 7.76
N ASN A 217 -7.93 -10.54 6.56
CA ASN A 217 -9.08 -10.13 5.75
C ASN A 217 -9.59 -11.28 4.86
N ILE A 218 -8.92 -12.43 4.85
CA ILE A 218 -9.27 -13.60 4.03
C ILE A 218 -10.09 -14.59 4.86
N ILE A 219 -11.16 -15.12 4.26
CA ILE A 219 -11.88 -16.30 4.77
C ILE A 219 -11.10 -17.54 4.27
N PRO A 220 -10.40 -18.28 5.15
CA PRO A 220 -9.48 -19.32 4.70
C PRO A 220 -10.14 -20.49 3.98
N GLU A 221 -11.42 -20.76 4.26
CA GLU A 221 -12.19 -21.82 3.61
C GLU A 221 -12.54 -21.50 2.14
N GLU A 222 -12.49 -20.23 1.75
CA GLU A 222 -12.86 -19.76 0.41
C GLU A 222 -11.63 -19.47 -0.46
N ASN A 223 -10.42 -19.53 0.11
CA ASN A 223 -9.19 -19.12 -0.57
C ASN A 223 -8.21 -20.27 -0.77
N ASN A 224 -7.98 -20.63 -2.04
CA ASN A 224 -7.10 -21.74 -2.43
C ASN A 224 -5.61 -21.45 -2.24
N VAL A 225 -5.22 -20.17 -2.08
CA VAL A 225 -3.81 -19.77 -1.93
C VAL A 225 -3.28 -20.06 -0.52
N ILE A 226 -4.14 -19.99 0.50
CA ILE A 226 -3.74 -20.16 1.91
C ILE A 226 -3.14 -21.54 2.19
N PRO A 227 -3.76 -22.67 1.77
CA PRO A 227 -3.16 -23.99 1.97
C PRO A 227 -1.81 -24.14 1.26
N GLU A 228 -1.69 -23.63 0.04
CA GLU A 228 -0.41 -23.72 -0.69
C GLU A 228 0.68 -22.85 -0.04
N LEU A 229 0.31 -21.67 0.47
CA LEU A 229 1.21 -20.78 1.21
C LEU A 229 1.73 -21.45 2.48
N VAL A 230 0.84 -22.07 3.27
CA VAL A 230 1.24 -22.83 4.46
C VAL A 230 2.15 -23.99 4.08
N GLN A 231 1.83 -24.70 2.99
CA GLN A 231 2.69 -25.77 2.48
C GLN A 231 4.08 -25.26 2.10
N ALA A 232 4.17 -24.12 1.41
CA ALA A 232 5.45 -23.52 1.03
C ALA A 232 6.28 -23.08 2.25
N ILE A 233 5.63 -22.61 3.32
CA ILE A 233 6.29 -22.22 4.56
C ILE A 233 6.87 -23.42 5.31
N VAL A 234 6.09 -24.50 5.46
CA VAL A 234 6.54 -25.69 6.22
C VAL A 234 7.62 -26.49 5.52
N THR A 235 7.80 -26.31 4.20
CA THR A 235 8.87 -26.93 3.42
C THR A 235 10.15 -26.10 3.38
N LEU A 236 10.17 -24.90 3.98
CA LEU A 236 11.38 -24.09 4.05
C LEU A 236 12.51 -24.85 4.78
N PRO A 237 13.75 -24.85 4.24
CA PRO A 237 14.88 -25.45 4.92
C PRO A 237 15.13 -24.80 6.29
N MET A 238 15.49 -25.59 7.30
CA MET A 238 15.92 -25.05 8.60
C MET A 238 17.22 -24.23 8.53
N THR A 239 17.95 -24.32 7.41
CA THR A 239 19.13 -23.51 7.09
C THR A 239 18.78 -22.15 6.48
N SER A 240 17.50 -21.86 6.26
CA SER A 240 17.04 -20.55 5.79
C SER A 240 17.39 -19.44 6.77
N HIS A 241 17.43 -18.20 6.28
CA HIS A 241 17.79 -17.03 7.09
C HIS A 241 16.86 -16.88 8.31
N PRO A 242 17.38 -16.54 9.52
CA PRO A 242 16.57 -16.46 10.72
C PRO A 242 15.41 -15.45 10.63
N ALA A 243 15.59 -14.31 9.95
CA ALA A 243 14.51 -13.35 9.70
C ALA A 243 13.35 -13.98 8.91
N LEU A 244 13.66 -14.70 7.82
CA LEU A 244 12.66 -15.40 7.01
C LEU A 244 11.90 -16.45 7.83
N LEU A 245 12.61 -17.23 8.63
CA LEU A 245 12.00 -18.24 9.51
C LEU A 245 11.11 -17.59 10.58
N LEU A 246 11.52 -16.47 11.16
CA LEU A 246 10.73 -15.74 12.16
C LEU A 246 9.40 -15.24 11.57
N THR A 247 9.45 -14.55 10.43
CA THR A 247 8.25 -14.06 9.72
C THR A 247 7.34 -15.22 9.29
N SER A 248 7.93 -16.32 8.84
CA SER A 248 7.21 -17.55 8.48
C SER A 248 6.43 -18.14 9.66
N VAL A 249 7.08 -18.30 10.82
CA VAL A 249 6.45 -18.82 12.03
C VAL A 249 5.34 -17.89 12.51
N GLY A 250 5.59 -16.57 12.49
CA GLY A 250 4.57 -15.57 12.83
C GLY A 250 3.33 -15.70 11.95
N LEU A 251 3.52 -15.79 10.63
CA LEU A 251 2.43 -15.93 9.66
C LEU A 251 1.62 -17.20 9.86
N VAL A 252 2.26 -18.35 10.11
CA VAL A 252 1.55 -19.61 10.41
C VAL A 252 0.71 -19.47 11.69
N GLY A 253 1.26 -18.82 12.72
CA GLY A 253 0.53 -18.51 13.95
C GLY A 253 -0.71 -17.64 13.70
N PHE A 254 -0.59 -16.63 12.84
CA PHE A 254 -1.73 -15.79 12.43
C PHE A 254 -2.79 -16.58 11.66
N VAL A 255 -2.37 -17.42 10.70
CA VAL A 255 -3.30 -18.26 9.93
C VAL A 255 -4.08 -19.20 10.85
N GLU A 256 -3.40 -19.88 11.79
CA GLU A 256 -4.07 -20.76 12.77
C GLU A 256 -5.09 -19.99 13.62
N TYR A 257 -4.73 -18.78 14.05
CA TYR A 257 -5.64 -17.90 14.79
C TYR A 257 -6.90 -17.57 13.97
N VAL A 258 -6.74 -17.20 12.70
CA VAL A 258 -7.87 -16.89 11.79
C VAL A 258 -8.79 -18.10 11.65
N TYR A 259 -8.26 -19.31 11.37
CA TYR A 259 -9.06 -20.54 11.30
C TYR A 259 -9.86 -20.80 12.59
N LYS A 260 -9.26 -20.57 13.77
CA LYS A 260 -9.96 -20.74 15.06
C LYS A 260 -11.09 -19.73 15.24
N VAL A 261 -10.85 -18.45 14.91
CA VAL A 261 -11.87 -17.40 15.04
C VAL A 261 -13.03 -17.63 14.07
N THR A 262 -12.74 -17.94 12.81
CA THR A 262 -13.76 -18.19 11.78
C THR A 262 -14.61 -19.41 12.13
N SER A 263 -14.00 -20.52 12.54
CA SER A 263 -14.74 -21.72 12.97
C SER A 263 -15.60 -21.48 14.22
N LEU A 264 -15.15 -20.65 15.17
CA LEU A 264 -15.96 -20.22 16.32
C LEU A 264 -17.15 -19.34 15.90
N ASN A 265 -16.94 -18.40 14.96
CA ASN A 265 -17.99 -17.53 14.45
C ASN A 265 -19.04 -18.30 13.63
N ILE A 266 -18.63 -19.26 12.81
CA ILE A 266 -19.54 -20.17 12.09
C ILE A 266 -20.36 -21.02 13.08
N ARG A 267 -19.75 -21.51 14.17
CA ARG A 267 -20.49 -22.24 15.21
C ARG A 267 -21.49 -21.34 15.95
N LYS A 268 -21.13 -20.08 16.20
CA LYS A 268 -22.06 -19.10 16.79
C LYS A 268 -23.21 -18.76 15.85
N SER A 269 -22.95 -18.50 14.56
CA SER A 269 -24.00 -18.21 13.59
C SER A 269 -24.91 -19.44 13.37
N SER A 270 -24.34 -20.63 13.25
CA SER A 270 -25.11 -21.89 13.18
C SER A 270 -25.91 -22.17 14.46
N GLY A 271 -25.37 -21.82 15.63
CA GLY A 271 -26.08 -21.90 16.91
C GLY A 271 -27.23 -20.91 17.03
N VAL A 272 -27.08 -19.70 16.48
CA VAL A 272 -28.16 -18.70 16.40
C VAL A 272 -29.23 -19.14 15.39
N VAL A 273 -28.86 -19.69 14.24
CA VAL A 273 -29.81 -20.26 13.26
C VAL A 273 -30.56 -21.46 13.86
N ALA A 274 -29.87 -22.35 14.58
CA ALA A 274 -30.50 -23.46 15.30
C ALA A 274 -31.45 -22.98 16.41
N ALA A 275 -31.08 -21.94 17.17
CA ALA A 275 -31.94 -21.34 18.18
C ALA A 275 -33.18 -20.67 17.55
N THR A 276 -33.01 -20.01 16.40
CA THR A 276 -34.11 -19.35 15.67
C THR A 276 -35.10 -20.37 15.07
N CYS A 277 -34.60 -21.51 14.57
CA CYS A 277 -35.42 -22.66 14.16
C CYS A 277 -36.17 -23.30 15.34
N CYS A 278 -35.55 -23.41 16.53
CA CYS A 278 -36.25 -23.91 17.72
C CYS A 278 -37.34 -22.95 18.23
N SER A 279 -37.15 -21.63 18.13
CA SER A 279 -38.16 -20.64 18.55
C SER A 279 -39.30 -20.41 17.53
N SER A 280 -39.14 -20.85 16.28
CA SER A 280 -40.16 -20.72 15.22
C SER A 280 -41.03 -21.96 15.02
N GLY A 281 -40.85 -23.03 15.80
CA GLY A 281 -41.77 -24.17 15.84
C GLY A 281 -41.84 -25.01 14.56
N VAL A 282 -40.91 -24.84 13.61
CA VAL A 282 -40.84 -25.67 12.39
C VAL A 282 -39.89 -26.85 12.64
N CYS A 283 -40.40 -27.90 13.29
CA CYS A 283 -39.81 -29.22 13.21
C CYS A 283 -39.91 -29.72 11.75
N CYS A 284 -38.87 -29.48 10.94
CA CYS A 284 -38.74 -30.15 9.66
C CYS A 284 -37.88 -31.41 9.87
N ALA A 285 -38.53 -32.57 9.74
CA ALA A 285 -37.95 -33.89 9.90
C ALA A 285 -36.75 -34.12 8.97
N CYS A 286 -35.60 -34.51 9.55
CA CYS A 286 -34.52 -35.13 8.80
C CYS A 286 -34.77 -36.64 8.75
N CYS A 287 -34.85 -37.19 7.54
CA CYS A 287 -34.44 -38.56 7.22
C CYS A 287 -33.12 -38.45 6.46
#